data_AF-A0A349UIR9-F1
#
_entry.id   AF-A0A349UIR9-F1
#
_cell.length_a   1.000
_cell.length_b   1.000
_cell.length_c   1.000
_cell.angle_alpha   90.00
_cell.angle_beta   90.00
_cell.angle_gamma   90.00
#
_symmetry.space_group_name_H-M   'P 1'
#
loop_
_entity.id
_entity.type
_entity.pdbx_description
1 polymer ?
#
loop_
_entity_poly.entity_id
_entity_poly.type
_entity_poly.pdbx_seq_one_letter_code
_entity_poly.pdbx_strand_id
1 'polypeptide(L)'
;MPVRRIMSAHADSSGVFTIDQNSHSLWDSLPKLQALARAGLPVTHFIEDVDVAFTALGTSPGDPVRIARERFHRSGGQDWGAALFYSEFLGRLPVEIRDWEPHLGQAVAALAHRLGRSLDDLYDEFSPSDNWQLIGPSYAGDREHHRLIGDLGVAETAGAVRELLTMARRNCLEAFPSSASQTRVTEWFDREQAMAESLLARCADGRLVDLYRLWMGEHLGDGAELRLTSSLLATGADAHRTALLELFTRDYARAAALYNEAMAESGVPLRPLRTKEGELPFFAVMRREGRLVRTAAHLDGDELRVGGRTFALRDGELPVSELRAAGIECLAGKAALLVIQARYGPAGRPLALPHRGSLYMPAAHCLARRLQKAGLLPETLQPVLRVRFRLLDRLAGLDTPIRLPAHLAAAMGRQEVPARELARNWRDLAADATRRLEDFRDDDARLDWQRRSLPDLFARLDALDARRRELAARDPKSAEVRRASHEHKAVQSQILDRTLRRVADDWQLRDLDYWDSRGALLPWAVALGGEKFYDELLARAELSRESPEGAAP
;
A
#
# COMPACT_ATOMS: atom_id res chain seq x y z
N MET A 1 -4.62 -22.46 -11.67
CA MET A 1 -3.92 -22.67 -12.95
C MET A 1 -2.45 -22.97 -12.70
N PRO A 2 -1.79 -23.88 -13.45
CA PRO A 2 -0.37 -24.13 -13.28
C PRO A 2 0.41 -22.90 -13.74
N VAL A 3 1.16 -22.28 -12.83
CA VAL A 3 2.11 -21.20 -13.12
C VAL A 3 3.12 -21.78 -14.12
N ARG A 4 3.06 -21.36 -15.38
CA ARG A 4 4.13 -21.67 -16.35
C ARG A 4 5.41 -21.02 -15.82
N ARG A 5 6.28 -21.82 -15.20
CA ARG A 5 7.69 -21.45 -15.02
C ARG A 5 8.20 -21.00 -16.38
N ILE A 6 8.85 -19.84 -16.42
CA ILE A 6 9.56 -19.36 -17.60
C ILE A 6 10.68 -20.38 -17.85
N MET A 7 10.38 -21.44 -18.62
CA MET A 7 11.40 -22.29 -19.21
C MET A 7 12.02 -21.48 -20.33
N SER A 8 13.16 -20.82 -20.02
CA SER A 8 14.28 -20.60 -20.93
C SER A 8 13.92 -20.48 -22.43
N ALA A 9 13.03 -19.55 -22.77
CA ALA A 9 12.74 -19.19 -24.15
C ALA A 9 13.22 -17.74 -24.31
N HIS A 10 14.32 -17.59 -25.04
CA HIS A 10 15.01 -16.34 -25.42
C HIS A 10 14.47 -15.10 -24.69
N ALA A 11 15.06 -14.80 -23.53
CA ALA A 11 14.89 -13.51 -22.89
C ALA A 11 15.34 -12.46 -23.91
N ASP A 12 14.37 -11.78 -24.50
CA ASP A 12 14.56 -10.52 -25.19
C ASP A 12 15.51 -9.68 -24.31
N SER A 13 16.66 -9.28 -24.84
CA SER A 13 17.74 -8.63 -24.07
C SER A 13 17.32 -7.26 -23.52
N SER A 14 16.07 -6.86 -23.74
CA SER A 14 15.42 -5.74 -23.08
C SER A 14 15.35 -6.01 -21.57
N GLY A 15 16.11 -5.24 -20.78
CA GLY A 15 16.05 -5.29 -19.31
C GLY A 15 14.64 -5.01 -18.75
N VAL A 16 14.50 -5.13 -17.43
CA VAL A 16 13.23 -4.99 -16.70
C VAL A 16 13.27 -3.72 -15.85
N PHE A 17 12.17 -2.99 -15.79
CA PHE A 17 12.00 -1.86 -14.89
C PHE A 17 11.36 -2.27 -13.58
N THR A 18 11.74 -1.59 -12.50
CA THR A 18 10.96 -1.56 -11.26
C THR A 18 10.99 -0.17 -10.68
N ILE A 19 9.82 0.33 -10.29
CA ILE A 19 9.62 1.65 -9.71
C ILE A 19 9.09 1.44 -8.30
N ASP A 20 9.79 1.97 -7.30
CA ASP A 20 9.37 1.88 -5.91
C ASP A 20 9.88 3.09 -5.13
N GLN A 21 9.03 3.70 -4.30
CA GLN A 21 9.41 4.84 -3.47
C GLN A 21 10.19 4.41 -2.24
N ASN A 22 10.04 3.16 -1.83
CA ASN A 22 10.69 2.64 -0.64
C ASN A 22 11.81 1.67 -0.99
N SER A 23 13.04 2.15 -0.85
CA SER A 23 14.24 1.49 -1.35
C SER A 23 15.28 1.33 -0.25
N HIS A 24 14.98 0.47 0.73
CA HIS A 24 15.89 0.08 1.80
C HIS A 24 15.65 -1.39 2.22
N SER A 25 16.52 -1.91 3.09
CA SER A 25 16.56 -3.33 3.48
C SER A 25 15.36 -3.83 4.30
N LEU A 26 14.51 -2.93 4.79
CA LEU A 26 13.29 -3.30 5.53
C LEU A 26 12.05 -3.39 4.65
N TRP A 27 12.21 -3.32 3.32
CA TRP A 27 11.10 -3.35 2.36
C TRP A 27 11.25 -4.45 1.32
N ASP A 28 10.17 -4.72 0.58
CA ASP A 28 10.11 -5.80 -0.42
C ASP A 28 10.88 -5.47 -1.73
N SER A 29 11.24 -4.20 -1.94
CA SER A 29 12.08 -3.75 -3.06
C SER A 29 13.38 -4.54 -3.17
N LEU A 30 14.11 -4.71 -2.06
CA LEU A 30 15.41 -5.37 -2.09
C LEU A 30 15.30 -6.87 -2.44
N PRO A 31 14.47 -7.68 -1.76
CA PRO A 31 14.23 -9.06 -2.15
C PRO A 31 13.76 -9.21 -3.60
N LYS A 32 12.88 -8.30 -4.07
CA LYS A 32 12.39 -8.28 -5.46
C LYS A 32 13.54 -8.14 -6.45
N LEU A 33 14.44 -7.18 -6.21
CA LEU A 33 15.60 -6.95 -7.05
C LEU A 33 16.58 -8.12 -7.03
N GLN A 34 16.88 -8.66 -5.85
CA GLN A 34 17.78 -9.80 -5.72
C GLN A 34 17.22 -11.06 -6.41
N ALA A 35 15.91 -11.29 -6.35
CA ALA A 35 15.26 -12.39 -7.07
C ALA A 35 15.33 -12.22 -8.59
N LEU A 36 15.09 -11.01 -9.10
CA LEU A 36 15.22 -10.71 -10.53
C LEU A 36 16.66 -10.88 -11.03
N ALA A 37 17.64 -10.37 -10.26
CA ALA A 37 19.05 -10.50 -10.55
C ALA A 37 19.50 -11.98 -10.55
N ARG A 38 19.06 -12.78 -9.57
CA ARG A 38 19.32 -14.23 -9.52
C ARG A 38 18.69 -15.00 -10.69
N ALA A 39 17.60 -14.48 -11.25
CA ALA A 39 17.00 -15.03 -12.47
C ALA A 39 17.75 -14.62 -13.76
N GLY A 40 18.86 -13.87 -13.64
CA GLY A 40 19.67 -13.42 -14.77
C GLY A 40 19.04 -12.30 -15.59
N LEU A 41 18.06 -11.58 -15.04
CA LEU A 41 17.41 -10.47 -15.72
C LEU A 41 18.21 -9.18 -15.49
N PRO A 42 18.56 -8.41 -16.53
CA PRO A 42 19.06 -7.05 -16.35
C PRO A 42 17.96 -6.18 -15.75
N VAL A 43 18.21 -5.52 -14.62
CA VAL A 43 17.20 -4.71 -13.93
C VAL A 43 17.65 -3.27 -13.84
N THR A 44 16.76 -2.34 -14.17
CA THR A 44 16.88 -0.93 -13.79
C THR A 44 15.80 -0.60 -12.77
N HIS A 45 16.24 -0.25 -11.57
CA HIS A 45 15.37 0.18 -10.49
C HIS A 45 15.36 1.70 -10.36
N PHE A 46 14.17 2.28 -10.31
CA PHE A 46 13.96 3.68 -10.03
C PHE A 46 13.60 3.86 -8.55
N ILE A 47 14.52 4.50 -7.80
CA ILE A 47 14.48 4.69 -6.33
C ILE A 47 13.55 5.83 -5.91
N GLU A 48 13.38 6.80 -6.81
CA GLU A 48 12.43 7.90 -6.67
C GLU A 48 11.19 7.54 -7.49
N ASP A 49 10.00 7.54 -6.90
CA ASP A 49 8.77 7.82 -7.67
C ASP A 49 8.45 9.31 -7.52
N VAL A 50 7.76 9.81 -8.52
CA VAL A 50 7.36 11.21 -8.70
C VAL A 50 5.99 11.51 -8.09
N ASP A 51 5.51 10.62 -7.21
CA ASP A 51 4.37 10.87 -6.33
C ASP A 51 4.76 11.71 -5.09
N VAL A 52 3.76 12.23 -4.36
CA VAL A 52 3.95 12.94 -3.09
C VAL A 52 4.83 12.10 -2.17
N ALA A 53 5.82 12.72 -1.51
CA ALA A 53 6.70 12.00 -0.59
C ALA A 53 5.98 11.50 0.66
N PHE A 54 5.05 12.32 1.15
CA PHE A 54 4.23 12.06 2.34
C PHE A 54 3.14 13.13 2.47
N THR A 55 2.13 12.87 3.29
CA THR A 55 1.09 13.79 3.74
C THR A 55 0.68 13.44 5.16
N ALA A 56 0.62 14.45 6.02
CA ALA A 56 -0.03 14.40 7.32
C ALA A 56 -1.20 15.37 7.32
N LEU A 57 -2.38 14.90 7.75
CA LEU A 57 -3.53 15.79 7.88
C LEU A 57 -3.33 16.76 9.06
N GLY A 58 -3.71 18.02 8.85
CA GLY A 58 -3.64 19.05 9.88
C GLY A 58 -2.25 19.67 10.10
N THR A 59 -1.21 19.23 9.37
CA THR A 59 0.11 19.86 9.44
C THR A 59 0.21 21.11 8.56
N SER A 60 1.03 22.06 8.99
CA SER A 60 1.35 23.30 8.28
C SER A 60 2.77 23.28 7.70
N PRO A 61 3.06 24.07 6.65
CA PRO A 61 4.43 24.23 6.16
C PRO A 61 5.39 24.63 7.30
N GLY A 62 6.47 23.86 7.47
CA GLY A 62 7.47 24.06 8.53
C GLY A 62 7.36 23.08 9.70
N ASP A 63 6.26 22.35 9.84
CA ASP A 63 6.16 21.26 10.82
C ASP A 63 7.21 20.16 10.54
N PRO A 64 7.77 19.52 11.57
CA PRO A 64 8.76 18.46 11.37
C PRO A 64 8.14 17.21 10.76
N VAL A 65 8.93 16.49 9.97
CA VAL A 65 8.60 15.12 9.56
C VAL A 65 8.76 14.15 10.73
N ARG A 66 7.97 13.07 10.76
CA ARG A 66 8.01 12.06 11.83
C ARG A 66 7.57 10.69 11.33
N ILE A 67 7.94 9.63 12.05
CA ILE A 67 7.40 8.30 11.82
C ILE A 67 6.03 8.16 12.50
N ALA A 68 5.07 7.56 11.80
CA ALA A 68 3.72 7.33 12.30
C ALA A 68 3.10 6.09 11.65
N ARG A 69 2.06 5.53 12.27
CA ARG A 69 1.27 4.47 11.64
C ARG A 69 0.35 5.04 10.57
N GLU A 70 0.29 4.36 9.43
CA GLU A 70 -0.66 4.68 8.36
C GLU A 70 -2.10 4.47 8.85
N ARG A 71 -2.97 5.45 8.57
CA ARG A 71 -4.37 5.44 9.02
C ARG A 71 -5.27 6.35 8.16
N PHE A 72 -6.53 5.97 8.05
CA PHE A 72 -7.63 6.85 7.63
C PHE A 72 -8.18 7.67 8.78
N HIS A 73 -8.66 8.86 8.47
CA HIS A 73 -9.36 9.75 9.38
C HIS A 73 -10.84 9.85 9.01
N ARG A 74 -11.69 10.22 9.98
CA ARG A 74 -13.14 10.42 9.77
C ARG A 74 -13.48 11.36 8.61
N SER A 75 -12.60 12.32 8.29
CA SER A 75 -12.77 13.23 7.16
C SER A 75 -12.70 12.55 5.78
N GLY A 76 -12.32 11.27 5.73
CA GLY A 76 -12.01 10.54 4.50
C GLY A 76 -10.60 10.84 3.95
N GLY A 77 -9.81 11.67 4.65
CA GLY A 77 -8.39 11.82 4.37
C GLY A 77 -7.57 10.70 5.03
N GLN A 78 -6.34 10.53 4.57
CA GLN A 78 -5.42 9.52 5.08
C GLN A 78 -4.08 10.19 5.40
N ASP A 79 -3.46 9.81 6.53
CA ASP A 79 -2.03 10.04 6.70
C ASP A 79 -1.31 9.02 5.83
N TRP A 80 -0.46 9.49 4.92
CA TRP A 80 0.15 8.64 3.92
C TRP A 80 1.60 9.03 3.71
N GLY A 81 2.49 8.07 3.70
CA GLY A 81 3.88 8.23 3.32
C GLY A 81 4.18 7.43 2.06
N ALA A 82 5.14 7.91 1.30
CA ALA A 82 5.82 7.17 0.25
C ALA A 82 7.32 6.92 0.50
N ALA A 83 7.93 7.55 1.52
CA ALA A 83 9.29 7.24 1.98
C ALA A 83 9.34 6.61 3.40
N LEU A 84 10.32 5.73 3.64
CA LEU A 84 10.68 5.14 4.94
C LEU A 84 9.53 4.36 5.57
N PHE A 85 9.20 3.19 5.01
CA PHE A 85 8.20 2.28 5.58
C PHE A 85 8.79 1.07 6.27
N TYR A 86 8.08 0.64 7.31
CA TYR A 86 8.27 -0.67 7.90
C TYR A 86 6.91 -1.24 8.29
N SER A 87 6.60 -2.44 7.80
CA SER A 87 5.46 -3.19 8.29
C SER A 87 5.89 -4.17 9.38
N GLU A 88 5.16 -4.18 10.48
CA GLU A 88 5.32 -5.20 11.52
C GLU A 88 5.00 -6.61 10.96
N PHE A 89 5.61 -7.65 11.53
CA PHE A 89 5.45 -9.03 11.07
C PHE A 89 3.97 -9.45 11.01
N LEU A 90 3.46 -9.68 9.79
CA LEU A 90 2.06 -10.05 9.50
C LEU A 90 1.04 -9.10 10.16
N GLY A 91 1.40 -7.83 10.28
CA GLY A 91 0.57 -6.81 10.90
C GLY A 91 -0.72 -6.49 10.14
N ARG A 92 -1.44 -5.48 10.62
CA ARG A 92 -2.70 -5.01 10.03
C ARG A 92 -2.45 -4.00 8.91
N LEU A 93 -3.30 -4.03 7.89
CA LEU A 93 -3.45 -2.98 6.88
C LEU A 93 -4.35 -1.86 7.40
N PRO A 94 -4.19 -0.61 6.93
CA PRO A 94 -5.05 0.49 7.33
C PRO A 94 -6.47 0.27 6.81
N VAL A 95 -7.48 0.74 7.55
CA VAL A 95 -8.88 0.48 7.20
C VAL A 95 -9.73 1.74 7.18
N GLU A 96 -10.44 1.95 6.08
CA GLU A 96 -11.60 2.84 6.04
C GLU A 96 -12.78 2.09 6.68
N ILE A 97 -13.08 2.41 7.95
CA ILE A 97 -14.04 1.65 8.77
C ILE A 97 -15.45 1.65 8.16
N ARG A 98 -15.78 2.62 7.31
CA ARG A 98 -17.06 2.63 6.58
C ARG A 98 -17.21 1.44 5.62
N ASP A 99 -16.11 0.85 5.18
CA ASP A 99 -16.14 -0.37 4.37
C ASP A 99 -16.71 -1.56 5.17
N TRP A 100 -16.84 -1.45 6.50
CA TRP A 100 -17.43 -2.47 7.36
C TRP A 100 -18.95 -2.35 7.52
N GLU A 101 -19.58 -1.25 7.10
CA GLU A 101 -21.03 -1.04 7.26
C GLU A 101 -21.88 -2.21 6.72
N PRO A 102 -21.59 -2.78 5.53
CA PRO A 102 -22.32 -3.94 5.03
C PRO A 102 -22.22 -5.17 5.95
N HIS A 103 -21.08 -5.37 6.62
CA HIS A 103 -20.83 -6.52 7.49
C HIS A 103 -21.35 -6.30 8.92
N LEU A 104 -21.64 -5.05 9.29
CA LEU A 104 -22.19 -4.68 10.60
C LEU A 104 -23.71 -4.54 10.57
N GLY A 105 -24.32 -4.43 9.37
CA GLY A 105 -25.74 -4.22 9.16
C GLY A 105 -26.25 -2.84 9.61
N GLN A 106 -25.34 -1.89 9.81
CA GLN A 106 -25.67 -0.52 10.23
C GLN A 106 -24.52 0.43 9.90
N ALA A 107 -24.84 1.73 9.78
CA ALA A 107 -23.83 2.77 9.61
C ALA A 107 -22.87 2.83 10.82
N VAL A 108 -21.59 3.14 10.57
CA VAL A 108 -20.57 3.23 11.63
C VAL A 108 -20.94 4.29 12.67
N ALA A 109 -21.58 5.39 12.25
CA ALA A 109 -22.07 6.43 13.16
C ALA A 109 -23.15 5.90 14.12
N ALA A 110 -24.08 5.07 13.63
CA ALA A 110 -25.10 4.44 14.46
C ALA A 110 -24.49 3.42 15.43
N LEU A 111 -23.50 2.65 14.97
CA LEU A 111 -22.73 1.74 15.80
C LEU A 111 -22.01 2.50 16.94
N ALA A 112 -21.30 3.59 16.63
CA ALA A 112 -20.60 4.40 17.63
C ALA A 112 -21.56 4.89 18.74
N HIS A 113 -22.71 5.43 18.35
CA HIS A 113 -23.74 5.87 19.30
C HIS A 113 -24.25 4.71 20.18
N ARG A 114 -24.49 3.51 19.61
CA ARG A 114 -24.95 2.34 20.37
C ARG A 114 -23.89 1.79 21.32
N LEU A 115 -22.61 1.94 20.97
CA LEU A 115 -21.47 1.58 21.82
C LEU A 115 -21.17 2.64 22.89
N GLY A 116 -21.81 3.82 22.84
CA GLY A 116 -21.51 4.94 23.73
C GLY A 116 -20.14 5.57 23.45
N ARG A 117 -19.69 5.53 22.19
CA ARG A 117 -18.38 6.03 21.72
C ARG A 117 -18.54 7.13 20.68
N SER A 118 -17.50 7.93 20.50
CA SER A 118 -17.43 8.84 19.36
C SER A 118 -17.05 8.08 18.08
N LEU A 119 -17.35 8.65 16.91
CA LEU A 119 -16.88 8.08 15.64
C LEU A 119 -15.35 8.16 15.52
N ASP A 120 -14.75 9.24 16.04
CA ASP A 120 -13.30 9.41 16.07
C ASP A 120 -12.64 8.32 16.94
N ASP A 121 -13.27 7.89 18.05
CA ASP A 121 -12.78 6.79 18.88
C ASP A 121 -12.71 5.46 18.10
N LEU A 122 -13.65 5.23 17.17
CA LEU A 122 -13.63 4.04 16.32
C LEU A 122 -12.51 4.14 15.28
N TYR A 123 -12.34 5.31 14.63
CA TYR A 123 -11.22 5.54 13.73
C TYR A 123 -9.89 5.35 14.43
N ASP A 124 -9.68 5.92 15.61
CA ASP A 124 -8.41 5.79 16.33
C ASP A 124 -8.08 4.35 16.75
N GLU A 125 -9.09 3.50 17.04
CA GLU A 125 -8.84 2.10 17.40
C GLU A 125 -8.62 1.19 16.17
N PHE A 126 -9.45 1.33 15.13
CA PHE A 126 -9.55 0.31 14.08
C PHE A 126 -8.92 0.72 12.74
N SER A 127 -8.74 2.01 12.49
CA SER A 127 -8.14 2.52 11.24
C SER A 127 -6.62 2.34 11.15
N PRO A 128 -5.83 2.51 12.22
CA PRO A 128 -4.38 2.40 12.12
C PRO A 128 -3.92 1.01 11.73
N SER A 129 -3.05 0.99 10.73
CA SER A 129 -2.25 -0.16 10.34
C SER A 129 -1.12 -0.44 11.32
N ASP A 130 -0.39 -1.52 11.08
CA ASP A 130 0.93 -1.76 11.66
C ASP A 130 2.06 -1.45 10.65
N ASN A 131 1.78 -0.58 9.67
CA ASN A 131 2.73 0.00 8.74
C ASN A 131 3.17 1.38 9.24
N TRP A 132 4.44 1.48 9.66
CA TRP A 132 5.09 2.72 10.06
C TRP A 132 5.63 3.44 8.85
N GLN A 133 5.46 4.75 8.80
CA GLN A 133 5.77 5.59 7.64
C GLN A 133 6.23 6.99 8.02
N LEU A 134 7.08 7.59 7.18
CA LEU A 134 7.36 9.02 7.27
C LEU A 134 6.14 9.83 6.85
N ILE A 135 5.68 10.72 7.73
CA ILE A 135 4.63 11.70 7.45
C ILE A 135 5.06 13.12 7.81
N GLY A 136 4.43 14.11 7.19
CA GLY A 136 4.72 15.52 7.43
C GLY A 136 3.99 16.46 6.47
N PRO A 137 4.33 17.77 6.47
CA PRO A 137 3.73 18.74 5.58
C PRO A 137 4.18 18.52 4.14
N SER A 138 3.28 17.98 3.33
CA SER A 138 3.54 17.70 1.92
C SER A 138 3.77 18.95 1.07
N TYR A 139 3.21 20.09 1.48
CA TYR A 139 3.14 21.31 0.68
C TYR A 139 4.42 22.14 0.78
N ALA A 140 4.86 22.71 -0.34
CA ALA A 140 5.97 23.64 -0.41
C ALA A 140 5.47 25.01 -0.90
N GLY A 141 5.33 25.95 0.04
CA GLY A 141 4.87 27.32 -0.23
C GLY A 141 3.35 27.46 -0.34
N ASP A 142 2.68 26.60 -1.10
CA ASP A 142 1.22 26.63 -1.29
C ASP A 142 0.59 25.24 -1.48
N ARG A 143 -0.74 25.21 -1.69
CA ARG A 143 -1.54 23.98 -1.80
C ARG A 143 -1.47 23.28 -3.16
N GLU A 144 -0.78 23.85 -4.13
CA GLU A 144 -0.66 23.27 -5.48
C GLU A 144 0.66 22.52 -5.69
N HIS A 145 1.62 22.71 -4.79
CA HIS A 145 2.99 22.20 -4.93
C HIS A 145 3.30 21.23 -3.80
N HIS A 146 3.44 19.96 -4.16
CA HIS A 146 3.77 18.90 -3.22
C HIS A 146 5.22 18.47 -3.34
N ARG A 147 5.89 18.30 -2.21
CA ARG A 147 7.25 17.78 -2.12
C ARG A 147 7.32 16.33 -2.59
N LEU A 148 8.38 16.01 -3.31
CA LEU A 148 8.71 14.66 -3.78
C LEU A 148 9.79 14.03 -2.90
N ILE A 149 9.96 12.70 -2.98
CA ILE A 149 11.01 12.02 -2.21
C ILE A 149 12.42 12.54 -2.59
N GLY A 150 12.63 12.93 -3.85
CA GLY A 150 13.86 13.57 -4.32
C GLY A 150 14.14 14.93 -3.67
N ASP A 151 13.16 15.56 -3.02
CA ASP A 151 13.36 16.78 -2.22
C ASP A 151 13.88 16.52 -0.81
N LEU A 152 13.66 15.32 -0.25
CA LEU A 152 13.93 15.08 1.16
C LEU A 152 15.44 15.05 1.41
N GLY A 153 15.91 15.90 2.34
CA GLY A 153 17.32 15.92 2.74
C GLY A 153 17.64 14.80 3.73
N VAL A 154 18.89 14.33 3.73
CA VAL A 154 19.35 13.36 4.74
C VAL A 154 19.33 13.98 6.13
N ALA A 155 19.76 15.24 6.29
CA ALA A 155 19.69 15.94 7.57
C ALA A 155 18.25 16.00 8.15
N GLU A 156 17.23 16.15 7.30
CA GLU A 156 15.81 16.17 7.70
C GLU A 156 15.29 14.78 8.09
N THR A 157 15.81 13.72 7.46
CA THR A 157 15.26 12.35 7.58
C THR A 157 16.09 11.41 8.44
N ALA A 158 17.32 11.77 8.82
CA ALA A 158 18.24 10.92 9.56
C ALA A 158 17.66 10.42 10.90
N GLY A 159 16.92 11.28 11.62
CA GLY A 159 16.23 10.88 12.85
C GLY A 159 15.18 9.79 12.59
N ALA A 160 14.38 9.96 11.53
CA ALA A 160 13.35 9.01 11.13
C ALA A 160 13.94 7.67 10.65
N VAL A 161 15.08 7.67 9.95
CA VAL A 161 15.80 6.44 9.56
C VAL A 161 16.20 5.62 10.80
N ARG A 162 16.78 6.27 11.81
CA ARG A 162 17.20 5.62 13.07
C ARG A 162 16.01 5.10 13.87
N GLU A 163 14.95 5.90 13.95
CA GLU A 163 13.70 5.52 14.59
C GLU A 163 13.11 4.28 13.93
N LEU A 164 13.03 4.26 12.59
CA LEU A 164 12.49 3.13 11.83
C LEU A 164 13.30 1.83 12.07
N LEU A 165 14.64 1.89 12.05
CA LEU A 165 15.49 0.73 12.35
C LEU A 165 15.28 0.23 13.78
N THR A 166 15.14 1.14 14.75
CA THR A 166 14.89 0.80 16.15
C THR A 166 13.54 0.10 16.32
N MET A 167 12.49 0.63 15.69
CA MET A 167 11.16 0.04 15.69
C MET A 167 11.15 -1.34 15.03
N ALA A 168 11.80 -1.48 13.88
CA ALA A 168 11.89 -2.74 13.16
C ALA A 168 12.64 -3.81 13.95
N ARG A 169 13.74 -3.43 14.62
CA ARG A 169 14.48 -4.32 15.52
C ARG A 169 13.58 -4.82 16.65
N ARG A 170 12.91 -3.90 17.35
CA ARG A 170 12.00 -4.23 18.45
C ARG A 170 10.91 -5.20 17.99
N ASN A 171 10.24 -4.90 16.87
CA ASN A 171 9.18 -5.76 16.36
C ASN A 171 9.69 -7.16 16.01
N CYS A 172 10.85 -7.29 15.36
CA CYS A 172 11.42 -8.61 15.07
C CYS A 172 11.77 -9.38 16.36
N LEU A 173 12.34 -8.72 17.37
CA LEU A 173 12.64 -9.37 18.66
C LEU A 173 11.34 -9.79 19.38
N GLU A 174 10.26 -9.03 19.27
CA GLU A 174 8.96 -9.39 19.85
C GLU A 174 8.27 -10.54 19.10
N ALA A 175 8.36 -10.55 17.76
CA ALA A 175 7.71 -11.52 16.89
C ALA A 175 8.42 -12.89 16.86
N PHE A 176 9.73 -12.95 17.12
CA PHE A 176 10.55 -14.16 16.97
C PHE A 176 11.27 -14.54 18.28
N PRO A 177 10.56 -15.10 19.29
CA PRO A 177 11.04 -15.18 20.67
C PRO A 177 12.17 -16.18 20.93
N SER A 178 12.47 -17.11 20.02
CA SER A 178 13.51 -18.12 20.24
C SER A 178 14.91 -17.50 20.32
N SER A 179 15.76 -18.00 21.22
CA SER A 179 17.13 -17.49 21.42
C SER A 179 17.94 -17.42 20.12
N ALA A 180 17.87 -18.46 19.29
CA ALA A 180 18.54 -18.48 17.99
C ALA A 180 18.05 -17.37 17.04
N SER A 181 16.76 -17.04 17.08
CA SER A 181 16.20 -15.93 16.28
C SER A 181 16.64 -14.58 16.85
N GLN A 182 16.61 -14.42 18.17
CA GLN A 182 17.07 -13.19 18.85
C GLN A 182 18.52 -12.86 18.50
N THR A 183 19.41 -13.86 18.50
CA THR A 183 20.82 -13.70 18.11
C THR A 183 20.93 -13.23 16.66
N ARG A 184 20.28 -13.93 15.71
CA ARG A 184 20.32 -13.56 14.28
C ARG A 184 19.77 -12.16 14.02
N VAL A 185 18.64 -11.82 14.65
CA VAL A 185 18.01 -10.50 14.54
C VAL A 185 18.94 -9.44 15.08
N THR A 186 19.51 -9.63 16.27
CA THR A 186 20.45 -8.69 16.89
C THR A 186 21.66 -8.46 15.99
N GLU A 187 22.34 -9.53 15.57
CA GLU A 187 23.53 -9.44 14.73
C GLU A 187 23.24 -8.76 13.38
N TRP A 188 22.09 -9.05 12.77
CA TRP A 188 21.71 -8.44 11.50
C TRP A 188 21.39 -6.95 11.66
N PHE A 189 20.58 -6.57 12.67
CA PHE A 189 20.26 -5.17 12.92
C PHE A 189 21.47 -4.36 13.37
N ASP A 190 22.42 -4.95 14.10
CA ASP A 190 23.67 -4.26 14.46
C ASP A 190 24.49 -3.93 13.19
N ARG A 191 24.57 -4.85 12.22
CA ARG A 191 25.20 -4.61 10.91
C ARG A 191 24.47 -3.54 10.10
N GLU A 192 23.15 -3.65 9.97
CA GLU A 192 22.35 -2.68 9.22
C GLU A 192 22.40 -1.30 9.87
N GLN A 193 22.39 -1.20 11.19
CA GLN A 193 22.52 0.06 11.90
C GLN A 193 23.90 0.69 11.68
N ALA A 194 24.98 -0.09 11.78
CA ALA A 194 26.33 0.41 11.50
C ALA A 194 26.46 0.90 10.04
N MET A 195 25.90 0.17 9.09
CA MET A 195 25.84 0.58 7.68
C MET A 195 25.05 1.88 7.52
N ALA A 196 23.83 1.94 8.05
CA ALA A 196 22.98 3.11 7.97
C ALA A 196 23.64 4.35 8.57
N GLU A 197 24.29 4.25 9.74
CA GLU A 197 25.02 5.37 10.34
C GLU A 197 26.18 5.85 9.45
N SER A 198 26.95 4.92 8.88
CA SER A 198 28.03 5.26 7.94
C SER A 198 27.50 5.98 6.70
N LEU A 199 26.39 5.50 6.15
CA LEU A 199 25.73 6.09 4.98
C LEU A 199 25.13 7.46 5.30
N LEU A 200 24.47 7.63 6.45
CA LEU A 200 23.93 8.90 6.92
C LEU A 200 25.04 9.95 7.07
N ALA A 201 26.21 9.56 7.60
CA ALA A 201 27.37 10.45 7.69
C ALA A 201 27.93 10.80 6.30
N ARG A 202 28.05 9.83 5.39
CA ARG A 202 28.54 10.03 4.02
C ARG A 202 27.62 10.94 3.20
N CYS A 203 26.32 10.90 3.47
CA CYS A 203 25.30 11.63 2.72
C CYS A 203 24.70 12.81 3.50
N ALA A 204 25.38 13.33 4.53
CA ALA A 204 24.82 14.32 5.46
C ALA A 204 24.17 15.54 4.76
N ASP A 205 24.83 16.05 3.71
CA ASP A 205 24.36 17.20 2.90
C ASP A 205 23.58 16.78 1.63
N GLY A 206 23.33 15.49 1.45
CA GLY A 206 22.68 14.90 0.28
C GLY A 206 21.16 14.73 0.43
N ARG A 207 20.55 14.04 -0.54
CA ARG A 207 19.13 13.69 -0.53
C ARG A 207 18.89 12.25 -0.07
N LEU A 208 17.68 11.97 0.40
CA LEU A 208 17.26 10.64 0.81
C LEU A 208 17.42 9.61 -0.33
N VAL A 209 17.15 10.01 -1.56
CA VAL A 209 17.33 9.14 -2.75
C VAL A 209 18.79 8.75 -2.99
N ASP A 210 19.75 9.59 -2.58
CA ASP A 210 21.18 9.27 -2.66
C ASP A 210 21.58 8.27 -1.56
N LEU A 211 21.04 8.45 -0.34
CA LEU A 211 21.17 7.47 0.74
C LEU A 211 20.64 6.10 0.31
N TYR A 212 19.43 6.04 -0.25
CA TYR A 212 18.83 4.81 -0.76
C TYR A 212 19.62 4.17 -1.89
N ARG A 213 20.12 4.97 -2.84
CA ARG A 213 20.97 4.45 -3.93
C ARG A 213 22.17 3.71 -3.36
N LEU A 214 22.83 4.31 -2.39
CA LEU A 214 24.01 3.72 -1.78
C LEU A 214 23.65 2.51 -0.92
N TRP A 215 22.62 2.60 -0.07
CA TRP A 215 22.19 1.50 0.79
C TRP A 215 21.76 0.28 -0.02
N MET A 216 20.96 0.46 -1.07
CA MET A 216 20.59 -0.63 -1.97
C MET A 216 21.82 -1.17 -2.73
N GLY A 217 22.76 -0.30 -3.11
CA GLY A 217 24.03 -0.68 -3.74
C GLY A 217 24.87 -1.62 -2.87
N GLU A 218 24.96 -1.38 -1.55
CA GLU A 218 25.69 -2.27 -0.62
C GLU A 218 25.11 -3.70 -0.61
N HIS A 219 23.79 -3.85 -0.81
CA HIS A 219 23.11 -5.15 -0.81
C HIS A 219 23.01 -5.83 -2.19
N LEU A 220 23.06 -5.04 -3.27
CA LEU A 220 22.85 -5.54 -4.63
C LEU A 220 24.15 -5.75 -5.41
N GLY A 221 25.22 -5.01 -5.11
CA GLY A 221 26.37 -4.91 -5.98
C GLY A 221 25.95 -4.54 -7.41
N ASP A 222 26.42 -5.29 -8.41
CA ASP A 222 26.08 -5.10 -9.81
C ASP A 222 24.76 -5.77 -10.24
N GLY A 223 23.95 -6.26 -9.29
CA GLY A 223 22.71 -6.99 -9.56
C GLY A 223 21.58 -6.16 -10.16
N ALA A 224 21.61 -4.83 -10.00
CA ALA A 224 20.65 -3.92 -10.61
C ALA A 224 21.24 -2.52 -10.81
N GLU A 225 20.84 -1.86 -11.89
CA GLU A 225 21.12 -0.45 -12.10
C GLU A 225 20.14 0.42 -11.29
N LEU A 226 20.64 1.47 -10.64
CA LEU A 226 19.85 2.32 -9.74
C LEU A 226 19.72 3.75 -10.30
N ARG A 227 18.50 4.15 -10.67
CA ARG A 227 18.19 5.46 -11.30
C ARG A 227 17.03 6.18 -10.60
N LEU A 228 16.60 7.31 -11.14
CA LEU A 228 15.48 8.13 -10.67
C LEU A 228 14.33 8.13 -11.68
N THR A 229 13.07 8.00 -11.23
CA THR A 229 11.91 8.04 -12.16
C THR A 229 11.79 9.40 -12.84
N SER A 230 12.19 10.48 -12.17
CA SER A 230 12.29 11.81 -12.78
C SER A 230 13.22 11.84 -14.00
N SER A 231 14.27 11.01 -14.01
CA SER A 231 15.18 10.87 -15.16
C SER A 231 14.58 10.00 -16.28
N LEU A 232 13.79 8.97 -15.92
CA LEU A 232 13.08 8.14 -16.90
C LEU A 232 12.04 8.95 -17.68
N LEU A 233 11.37 9.88 -16.98
CA LEU A 233 10.25 10.67 -17.49
C LEU A 233 10.64 12.14 -17.71
N ALA A 234 11.95 12.39 -17.85
CA ALA A 234 12.48 13.73 -18.05
C ALA A 234 11.92 14.37 -19.32
N THR A 235 11.56 15.65 -19.23
CA THR A 235 10.96 16.41 -20.34
C THR A 235 11.92 16.45 -21.52
N GLY A 236 11.53 15.84 -22.65
CA GLY A 236 12.33 15.79 -23.87
C GLY A 236 13.46 14.75 -23.89
N ALA A 237 13.53 13.83 -22.91
CA ALA A 237 14.48 12.73 -22.95
C ALA A 237 14.12 11.67 -24.01
N ASP A 238 12.82 11.42 -24.18
CA ASP A 238 12.30 10.42 -25.12
C ASP A 238 10.83 10.76 -25.45
N ALA A 239 10.51 10.89 -26.75
CA ALA A 239 9.17 11.24 -27.21
C ALA A 239 8.10 10.20 -26.80
N HIS A 240 8.47 8.91 -26.68
CA HIS A 240 7.53 7.88 -26.24
C HIS A 240 7.12 8.03 -24.78
N ARG A 241 7.91 8.75 -23.96
CA ARG A 241 7.55 9.03 -22.56
C ARG A 241 6.49 10.09 -22.45
N THR A 242 6.39 11.03 -23.38
CA THR A 242 5.35 12.06 -23.40
C THR A 242 4.16 11.71 -24.29
N ALA A 243 4.26 10.67 -25.11
CA ALA A 243 3.21 10.25 -26.05
C ALA A 243 1.83 10.01 -25.39
N LEU A 244 1.80 9.46 -24.17
CA LEU A 244 0.53 9.29 -23.44
C LEU A 244 -0.09 10.62 -23.03
N LEU A 245 0.70 11.65 -22.71
CA LEU A 245 0.17 12.97 -22.43
C LEU A 245 -0.35 13.61 -23.72
N GLU A 246 0.38 13.46 -24.83
CA GLU A 246 -0.03 13.95 -26.14
C GLU A 246 -1.36 13.35 -26.64
N LEU A 247 -1.66 12.11 -26.24
CA LEU A 247 -2.96 11.49 -26.48
C LEU A 247 -4.09 12.33 -25.84
N PHE A 248 -3.91 12.75 -24.58
CA PHE A 248 -4.90 13.56 -23.87
C PHE A 248 -4.98 14.99 -24.40
N THR A 249 -3.86 15.60 -24.82
CA THR A 249 -3.89 16.97 -25.34
C THR A 249 -4.45 17.04 -26.77
N ARG A 250 -4.35 15.96 -27.55
CA ARG A 250 -4.95 15.89 -28.91
C ARG A 250 -6.44 15.51 -28.91
N ASP A 251 -6.87 14.61 -28.02
CA ASP A 251 -8.26 14.13 -27.94
C ASP A 251 -8.76 14.04 -26.49
N TYR A 252 -8.78 15.20 -25.82
CA TYR A 252 -9.07 15.28 -24.38
C TYR A 252 -10.41 14.67 -24.00
N ALA A 253 -11.47 15.06 -24.71
CA ALA A 253 -12.82 14.65 -24.37
C ALA A 253 -12.96 13.12 -24.38
N ARG A 254 -12.41 12.47 -25.40
CA ARG A 254 -12.45 11.02 -25.52
C ARG A 254 -11.52 10.32 -24.54
N ALA A 255 -10.28 10.79 -24.41
CA ALA A 255 -9.29 10.20 -23.51
C ALA A 255 -9.73 10.28 -22.04
N ALA A 256 -10.24 11.43 -21.61
CA ALA A 256 -10.71 11.65 -20.25
C ALA A 256 -12.00 10.86 -19.94
N ALA A 257 -12.90 10.70 -20.93
CA ALA A 257 -14.07 9.82 -20.79
C ALA A 257 -13.64 8.36 -20.56
N LEU A 258 -12.73 7.84 -21.38
CA LEU A 258 -12.21 6.47 -21.23
C LEU A 258 -11.47 6.27 -19.90
N TYR A 259 -10.75 7.29 -19.43
CA TYR A 259 -10.14 7.26 -18.10
C TYR A 259 -11.18 7.14 -16.99
N ASN A 260 -12.20 8.00 -17.00
CA ASN A 260 -13.24 7.99 -15.96
C ASN A 260 -14.06 6.70 -15.98
N GLU A 261 -14.38 6.17 -17.18
CA GLU A 261 -15.01 4.87 -17.34
C GLU A 261 -14.14 3.74 -16.77
N ALA A 262 -12.83 3.77 -17.01
CA ALA A 262 -11.91 2.78 -16.47
C ALA A 262 -11.84 2.81 -14.94
N MET A 263 -11.84 4.00 -14.33
CA MET A 263 -11.87 4.13 -12.87
C MET A 263 -13.16 3.54 -12.29
N ALA A 264 -14.30 3.88 -12.90
CA ALA A 264 -15.62 3.41 -12.46
C ALA A 264 -15.79 1.88 -12.59
N GLU A 265 -15.35 1.28 -13.71
CA GLU A 265 -15.45 -0.17 -13.92
C GLU A 265 -14.53 -0.97 -12.98
N SER A 266 -13.37 -0.41 -12.63
CA SER A 266 -12.36 -1.15 -11.87
C SER A 266 -12.73 -1.38 -10.40
N GLY A 267 -13.68 -0.60 -9.85
CA GLY A 267 -14.04 -0.63 -8.43
C GLY A 267 -12.92 -0.18 -7.48
N VAL A 268 -11.77 0.26 -8.01
CA VAL A 268 -10.66 0.80 -7.21
C VAL A 268 -11.04 2.23 -6.78
N PRO A 269 -10.76 2.66 -5.54
CA PRO A 269 -11.07 3.99 -5.03
C PRO A 269 -10.14 5.09 -5.60
N LEU A 270 -9.94 5.13 -6.92
CA LEU A 270 -9.27 6.22 -7.62
C LEU A 270 -10.28 7.30 -8.02
N ARG A 271 -9.90 8.56 -7.86
CA ARG A 271 -10.77 9.69 -8.23
C ARG A 271 -10.84 9.85 -9.75
N PRO A 272 -12.04 10.06 -10.33
CA PRO A 272 -12.17 10.44 -11.72
C PRO A 272 -11.60 11.84 -11.95
N LEU A 273 -11.21 12.11 -13.20
CA LEU A 273 -10.79 13.43 -13.66
C LEU A 273 -11.97 14.40 -13.66
N ARG A 274 -11.71 15.62 -13.20
CA ARG A 274 -12.62 16.75 -13.32
C ARG A 274 -12.55 17.33 -14.73
N THR A 275 -13.28 16.70 -15.66
CA THR A 275 -13.22 17.02 -17.09
C THR A 275 -13.60 18.46 -17.42
N LYS A 276 -14.49 19.07 -16.63
CA LYS A 276 -14.88 20.49 -16.78
C LYS A 276 -13.77 21.46 -16.37
N GLU A 277 -12.83 21.03 -15.53
CA GLU A 277 -11.68 21.82 -15.07
C GLU A 277 -10.42 21.53 -15.91
N GLY A 278 -10.55 20.76 -16.99
CA GLY A 278 -9.44 20.38 -17.85
C GLY A 278 -8.41 19.48 -17.16
N GLU A 279 -8.75 18.82 -16.04
CA GLU A 279 -7.77 18.03 -15.29
C GLU A 279 -7.16 16.93 -16.15
N LEU A 280 -5.82 16.83 -16.14
CA LEU A 280 -5.08 15.76 -16.79
C LEU A 280 -4.60 14.71 -15.77
N PRO A 281 -4.49 13.43 -16.15
CA PRO A 281 -3.96 12.38 -15.27
C PRO A 281 -2.42 12.40 -15.24
N PHE A 282 -1.83 13.60 -15.16
CA PHE A 282 -0.39 13.82 -15.14
C PHE A 282 0.02 14.84 -14.07
N PHE A 283 1.25 14.67 -13.58
CA PHE A 283 1.97 15.63 -12.77
C PHE A 283 3.15 16.17 -13.57
N ALA A 284 3.50 17.42 -13.30
CA ALA A 284 4.76 18.00 -13.72
C ALA A 284 5.66 18.18 -12.51
N VAL A 285 6.93 17.82 -12.66
CA VAL A 285 7.97 17.99 -11.65
C VAL A 285 8.81 19.20 -12.00
N MET A 286 9.09 20.06 -11.02
CA MET A 286 9.89 21.26 -11.21
C MET A 286 10.59 21.67 -9.92
N ARG A 287 11.57 22.58 -10.05
CA ARG A 287 12.15 23.26 -8.90
C ARG A 287 11.43 24.56 -8.60
N ARG A 288 11.08 24.75 -7.33
CA ARG A 288 10.52 26.00 -6.81
C ARG A 288 11.18 26.33 -5.49
N GLU A 289 11.76 27.52 -5.38
CA GLU A 289 12.40 28.00 -4.14
C GLU A 289 13.44 26.99 -3.58
N GLY A 290 14.20 26.37 -4.47
CA GLY A 290 15.20 25.35 -4.12
C GLY A 290 14.65 23.96 -3.77
N ARG A 291 13.32 23.80 -3.77
CA ARG A 291 12.63 22.53 -3.49
C ARG A 291 12.25 21.80 -4.78
N LEU A 292 12.30 20.47 -4.76
CA LEU A 292 11.76 19.63 -5.84
C LEU A 292 10.29 19.32 -5.54
N VAL A 293 9.40 19.77 -6.41
CA VAL A 293 7.95 19.69 -6.20
C VAL A 293 7.26 19.11 -7.42
N ARG A 294 6.08 18.52 -7.20
CA ARG A 294 5.12 18.25 -8.25
C ARG A 294 3.90 19.15 -8.17
N THR A 295 3.31 19.42 -9.32
CA THR A 295 2.00 20.07 -9.44
C THR A 295 1.15 19.36 -10.50
N ALA A 296 -0.16 19.54 -10.42
CA ALA A 296 -1.09 18.96 -11.40
C ALA A 296 -0.99 19.67 -12.76
N ALA A 297 -1.26 18.93 -13.84
CA ALA A 297 -1.41 19.47 -15.18
C ALA A 297 -2.89 19.61 -15.55
N HIS A 298 -3.22 20.66 -16.29
CA HIS A 298 -4.55 20.92 -16.83
C HIS A 298 -4.47 21.30 -18.30
N LEU A 299 -5.55 21.05 -19.05
CA LEU A 299 -5.75 21.50 -20.42
C LEU A 299 -6.83 22.59 -20.45
N ASP A 300 -6.52 23.75 -21.00
CA ASP A 300 -7.48 24.84 -21.20
C ASP A 300 -7.45 25.24 -22.69
N GLY A 301 -8.45 24.77 -23.45
CA GLY A 301 -8.42 24.87 -24.91
C GLY A 301 -7.17 24.24 -25.51
N ASP A 302 -6.40 25.04 -26.25
CA ASP A 302 -5.13 24.64 -26.85
C ASP A 302 -3.91 25.00 -25.97
N GLU A 303 -4.11 25.15 -24.66
CA GLU A 303 -3.03 25.48 -23.72
C GLU A 303 -2.87 24.42 -22.64
N LEU A 304 -1.62 23.99 -22.43
CA LEU A 304 -1.23 23.17 -21.28
C LEU A 304 -0.92 24.10 -20.11
N ARG A 305 -1.64 23.92 -18.99
CA ARG A 305 -1.39 24.63 -17.74
C ARG A 305 -0.70 23.72 -16.74
N VAL A 306 0.41 24.20 -16.18
CA VAL A 306 1.21 23.51 -15.15
C VAL A 306 1.48 24.49 -14.02
N GLY A 307 0.86 24.28 -12.86
CA GLY A 307 0.85 25.25 -11.78
C GLY A 307 0.33 26.61 -12.26
N GLY A 308 1.10 27.68 -12.01
CA GLY A 308 0.81 29.04 -12.46
C GLY A 308 1.30 29.40 -13.86
N ARG A 309 1.68 28.42 -14.71
CA ARG A 309 2.26 28.65 -16.04
C ARG A 309 1.42 28.00 -17.13
N THR A 310 1.44 28.62 -18.29
CA THR A 310 0.64 28.23 -19.46
C THR A 310 1.54 28.11 -20.67
N PHE A 311 1.32 27.07 -21.47
CA PHE A 311 2.11 26.74 -22.64
C PHE A 311 1.19 26.46 -23.82
N ALA A 312 1.38 27.16 -24.93
CA ALA A 312 0.57 26.95 -26.12
C ALA A 312 0.91 25.60 -26.77
N LEU A 313 -0.12 24.81 -27.05
CA LEU A 313 -0.03 23.58 -27.81
C LEU A 313 -0.22 23.88 -29.30
N ARG A 314 0.48 23.15 -30.16
CA ARG A 314 0.27 23.20 -31.61
C ARG A 314 -0.24 21.84 -32.04
N ASP A 315 -1.50 21.76 -32.47
CA ASP A 315 -2.15 20.49 -32.82
C ASP A 315 -2.05 19.43 -31.70
N GLY A 316 -2.15 19.88 -30.45
CA GLY A 316 -2.01 19.05 -29.24
C GLY A 316 -0.58 18.56 -28.94
N GLU A 317 0.44 18.98 -29.71
CA GLU A 317 1.83 18.65 -29.44
C GLU A 317 2.39 19.43 -28.25
N LEU A 318 3.25 18.78 -27.46
CA LEU A 318 3.85 19.41 -26.29
C LEU A 318 5.00 20.34 -26.68
N PRO A 319 5.04 21.59 -26.18
CA PRO A 319 6.13 22.53 -26.43
C PRO A 319 7.33 22.20 -25.54
N VAL A 320 7.98 21.06 -25.81
CA VAL A 320 9.07 20.47 -25.00
C VAL A 320 10.18 21.49 -24.69
N SER A 321 10.60 22.29 -25.67
CA SER A 321 11.63 23.31 -25.49
C SER A 321 11.22 24.40 -24.50
N GLU A 322 9.96 24.84 -24.55
CA GLU A 322 9.41 25.88 -23.67
C GLU A 322 9.22 25.34 -22.25
N LEU A 323 8.71 24.10 -22.12
CA LEU A 323 8.59 23.40 -20.84
C LEU A 323 9.95 23.26 -20.16
N ARG A 324 10.99 22.87 -20.90
CA ARG A 324 12.36 22.77 -20.38
C ARG A 324 12.94 24.13 -20.01
N ALA A 325 12.73 25.16 -20.83
CA ALA A 325 13.16 26.53 -20.53
C ALA A 325 12.47 27.08 -19.27
N ALA A 326 11.24 26.65 -19.01
CA ALA A 326 10.50 26.90 -17.78
C ALA A 326 10.99 26.04 -16.59
N GLY A 327 11.90 25.09 -16.77
CA GLY A 327 12.38 24.24 -15.67
C GLY A 327 11.37 23.17 -15.25
N ILE A 328 10.47 22.77 -16.15
CA ILE A 328 9.70 21.53 -15.99
C ILE A 328 10.63 20.35 -16.27
N GLU A 329 11.10 19.69 -15.21
CA GLU A 329 12.10 18.64 -15.26
C GLU A 329 11.52 17.32 -15.77
N CYS A 330 10.28 16.99 -15.41
CA CYS A 330 9.64 15.71 -15.72
C CYS A 330 8.12 15.84 -15.88
N LEU A 331 7.54 14.99 -16.74
CA LEU A 331 6.10 14.86 -16.96
C LEU A 331 5.68 13.40 -16.75
N ALA A 332 5.00 13.14 -15.64
CA ALA A 332 4.69 11.79 -15.20
C ALA A 332 3.20 11.54 -15.06
N GLY A 333 2.74 10.37 -15.51
CA GLY A 333 1.39 9.93 -15.25
C GLY A 333 1.12 9.78 -13.75
N LYS A 334 -0.13 10.01 -13.33
CA LYS A 334 -0.59 9.54 -12.00
C LYS A 334 -0.52 8.01 -11.94
N ALA A 335 -0.64 7.43 -10.74
CA ALA A 335 -0.50 5.99 -10.46
C ALA A 335 -0.87 5.01 -11.61
N ALA A 336 -2.10 5.08 -12.13
CA ALA A 336 -2.56 4.20 -13.22
C ALA A 336 -1.88 4.48 -14.58
N LEU A 337 -1.58 5.74 -14.89
CA LEU A 337 -0.87 6.13 -16.13
C LEU A 337 0.62 5.84 -16.03
N LEU A 338 1.25 6.03 -14.87
CA LEU A 338 2.69 5.80 -14.67
C LEU A 338 3.09 4.38 -15.09
N VAL A 339 2.31 3.38 -14.69
CA VAL A 339 2.57 1.99 -15.06
C VAL A 339 2.38 1.74 -16.56
N ILE A 340 1.48 2.46 -17.23
CA ILE A 340 1.34 2.38 -18.69
C ILE A 340 2.54 3.07 -19.35
N GLN A 341 2.90 4.28 -18.90
CA GLN A 341 3.98 5.12 -19.41
C GLN A 341 5.35 4.43 -19.35
N ALA A 342 5.63 3.68 -18.28
CA ALA A 342 6.87 2.92 -18.14
C ALA A 342 7.00 1.78 -19.17
N ARG A 343 5.86 1.20 -19.58
CA ARG A 343 5.77 0.01 -20.45
C ARG A 343 5.45 0.33 -21.91
N TYR A 344 5.14 1.59 -22.22
CA TYR A 344 4.66 2.00 -23.53
C TYR A 344 5.79 2.20 -24.54
N GLY A 345 5.56 1.67 -25.74
CA GLY A 345 6.37 1.90 -26.93
C GLY A 345 7.73 1.22 -26.99
N PRO A 346 8.57 1.57 -27.98
CA PRO A 346 9.91 1.00 -28.20
C PRO A 346 10.85 1.18 -27.00
N ALA A 347 10.67 2.29 -26.26
CA ALA A 347 11.41 2.57 -25.04
C ALA A 347 10.84 1.83 -23.81
N GLY A 348 9.61 1.32 -23.91
CA GLY A 348 8.98 0.54 -22.85
C GLY A 348 9.81 -0.68 -22.47
N ARG A 349 9.72 -1.07 -21.20
CA ARG A 349 10.28 -2.32 -20.69
C ARG A 349 9.24 -3.05 -19.84
N PRO A 350 9.35 -4.38 -19.68
CA PRO A 350 8.55 -5.08 -18.69
C PRO A 350 8.67 -4.41 -17.32
N LEU A 351 7.55 -4.26 -16.61
CA LEU A 351 7.54 -3.68 -15.27
C LEU A 351 7.41 -4.78 -14.23
N ALA A 352 8.42 -4.95 -13.38
CA ALA A 352 8.39 -5.90 -12.29
C ALA A 352 7.66 -5.33 -11.07
N LEU A 353 6.65 -6.07 -10.59
CA LEU A 353 5.86 -5.74 -9.41
C LEU A 353 5.75 -6.97 -8.50
N PRO A 354 5.55 -6.80 -7.18
CA PRO A 354 5.17 -7.90 -6.30
C PRO A 354 3.89 -8.62 -6.80
N HIS A 355 3.65 -9.86 -6.36
CA HIS A 355 2.57 -10.71 -6.86
C HIS A 355 1.19 -10.02 -6.91
N ARG A 356 0.76 -9.40 -5.81
CA ARG A 356 -0.48 -8.61 -5.77
C ARG A 356 -0.32 -7.21 -6.38
N GLY A 357 0.92 -6.72 -6.50
CA GLY A 357 1.25 -5.42 -7.10
C GLY A 357 0.53 -4.28 -6.42
N SER A 358 0.43 -3.13 -7.09
CA SER A 358 -0.24 -1.96 -6.56
C SER A 358 -1.77 -2.08 -6.69
N LEU A 359 -2.52 -1.52 -5.74
CA LEU A 359 -4.00 -1.60 -5.71
C LEU A 359 -4.67 -1.00 -6.97
N TYR A 360 -3.99 -0.10 -7.68
CA TYR A 360 -4.48 0.55 -8.90
C TYR A 360 -4.26 -0.25 -10.19
N MET A 361 -3.62 -1.42 -10.14
CA MET A 361 -3.35 -2.22 -11.34
C MET A 361 -4.60 -2.60 -12.14
N PRO A 362 -5.74 -3.00 -11.52
CA PRO A 362 -6.98 -3.27 -12.26
C PRO A 362 -7.44 -2.06 -13.10
N ALA A 363 -7.35 -0.86 -12.53
CA ALA A 363 -7.70 0.39 -13.21
C ALA A 363 -6.74 0.69 -14.37
N ALA A 364 -5.45 0.45 -14.21
CA ALA A 364 -4.45 0.61 -15.27
C ALA A 364 -4.68 -0.37 -16.45
N HIS A 365 -5.00 -1.63 -16.16
CA HIS A 365 -5.34 -2.61 -17.20
C HIS A 365 -6.63 -2.23 -17.93
N CYS A 366 -7.67 -1.83 -17.19
CA CYS A 366 -8.92 -1.38 -17.78
C CYS A 366 -8.71 -0.18 -18.71
N LEU A 367 -7.95 0.82 -18.26
CA LEU A 367 -7.60 1.99 -19.06
C LEU A 367 -6.83 1.60 -20.33
N ALA A 368 -5.79 0.77 -20.19
CA ALA A 368 -4.99 0.32 -21.33
C ALA A 368 -5.86 -0.36 -22.41
N ARG A 369 -6.71 -1.32 -22.01
CA ARG A 369 -7.65 -2.01 -22.92
C ARG A 369 -8.59 -1.03 -23.62
N ARG A 370 -9.15 -0.06 -22.88
CA ARG A 370 -10.07 0.94 -23.41
C ARG A 370 -9.39 1.87 -24.41
N LEU A 371 -8.19 2.36 -24.11
CA LEU A 371 -7.41 3.18 -25.04
C LEU A 371 -7.01 2.40 -26.30
N GLN A 372 -6.62 1.13 -26.18
CA GLN A 372 -6.31 0.26 -27.32
C GLN A 372 -7.54 0.03 -28.20
N LYS A 373 -8.68 -0.33 -27.61
CA LYS A 373 -9.94 -0.52 -28.33
C LYS A 373 -10.40 0.74 -29.05
N ALA A 374 -10.10 1.92 -28.48
CA ALA A 374 -10.40 3.21 -29.09
C ALA A 374 -9.40 3.62 -30.21
N GLY A 375 -8.32 2.87 -30.40
CA GLY A 375 -7.23 3.23 -31.33
C GLY A 375 -6.34 4.37 -30.85
N LEU A 376 -6.45 4.76 -29.56
CA LEU A 376 -5.66 5.84 -28.97
C LEU A 376 -4.30 5.35 -28.43
N LEU A 377 -4.15 4.04 -28.23
CA LEU A 377 -2.90 3.41 -27.78
C LEU A 377 -2.43 2.35 -28.80
N PRO A 378 -1.90 2.76 -29.97
CA PRO A 378 -1.61 1.84 -31.08
C PRO A 378 -0.38 0.96 -30.85
N GLU A 379 0.57 1.40 -30.02
CA GLU A 379 1.79 0.62 -29.75
C GLU A 379 1.56 -0.49 -28.72
N THR A 380 2.43 -1.51 -28.76
CA THR A 380 2.36 -2.63 -27.81
C THR A 380 2.86 -2.21 -26.44
N LEU A 381 2.10 -2.57 -25.40
CA LEU A 381 2.55 -2.45 -24.02
C LEU A 381 3.40 -3.66 -23.62
N GLN A 382 4.55 -3.38 -23.02
CA GLN A 382 5.36 -4.42 -22.39
C GLN A 382 4.59 -5.06 -21.21
N PRO A 383 4.87 -6.34 -20.88
CA PRO A 383 4.12 -7.06 -19.85
C PRO A 383 4.44 -6.56 -18.42
N VAL A 384 3.58 -6.94 -17.47
CA VAL A 384 3.96 -6.90 -16.04
C VAL A 384 4.64 -8.21 -15.69
N LEU A 385 5.75 -8.14 -14.96
CA LEU A 385 6.41 -9.30 -14.39
C LEU A 385 6.09 -9.36 -12.88
N ARG A 386 5.30 -10.35 -12.47
CA ARG A 386 4.94 -10.56 -11.07
C ARG A 386 6.01 -11.38 -10.38
N VAL A 387 6.49 -10.87 -9.24
CA VAL A 387 7.45 -11.55 -8.36
C VAL A 387 6.71 -12.06 -7.12
N ARG A 388 6.73 -13.38 -6.90
CA ARG A 388 6.10 -14.02 -5.74
C ARG A 388 7.10 -14.84 -4.94
N PHE A 389 7.22 -14.54 -3.64
CA PHE A 389 8.15 -15.24 -2.74
C PHE A 389 7.55 -16.48 -2.08
N ARG A 390 6.21 -16.52 -1.96
CA ARG A 390 5.49 -17.55 -1.23
C ARG A 390 5.92 -17.69 0.23
N LEU A 391 6.23 -16.57 0.90
CA LEU A 391 6.79 -16.58 2.26
C LEU A 391 5.99 -17.51 3.18
N LEU A 392 4.66 -17.37 3.21
CA LEU A 392 3.80 -18.12 4.11
C LEU A 392 3.84 -19.63 3.85
N ASP A 393 3.92 -20.05 2.58
CA ASP A 393 4.08 -21.46 2.23
C ASP A 393 5.47 -22.00 2.61
N ARG A 394 6.51 -21.17 2.45
CA ARG A 394 7.89 -21.57 2.75
C ARG A 394 8.12 -21.78 4.24
N LEU A 395 7.30 -21.17 5.10
CA LEU A 395 7.32 -21.41 6.55
C LEU A 395 7.08 -22.89 6.92
N ALA A 396 6.47 -23.70 6.03
CA ALA A 396 6.18 -25.11 6.28
C ALA A 396 7.42 -25.96 6.64
N GLY A 397 8.61 -25.53 6.21
CA GLY A 397 9.88 -26.19 6.50
C GLY A 397 10.53 -25.77 7.83
N LEU A 398 9.94 -24.84 8.57
CA LEU A 398 10.56 -24.24 9.76
C LEU A 398 9.78 -24.58 11.04
N ASP A 399 10.51 -24.93 12.10
CA ASP A 399 9.92 -25.12 13.44
C ASP A 399 10.14 -23.91 14.37
N THR A 400 10.68 -22.82 13.83
CA THR A 400 10.95 -21.60 14.59
C THR A 400 9.64 -21.06 15.19
N PRO A 401 9.56 -20.88 16.53
CA PRO A 401 8.41 -20.26 17.16
C PRO A 401 8.23 -18.82 16.67
N ILE A 402 7.00 -18.45 16.36
CA ILE A 402 6.57 -17.09 16.04
C ILE A 402 5.50 -16.65 17.05
N ARG A 403 5.59 -15.40 17.49
CA ARG A 403 4.52 -14.73 18.22
C ARG A 403 3.60 -14.07 17.22
N LEU A 404 2.33 -14.45 17.25
CA LEU A 404 1.32 -13.99 16.31
C LEU A 404 0.81 -12.60 16.70
N PRO A 405 0.55 -11.72 15.72
CA PRO A 405 -0.26 -10.52 15.92
C PRO A 405 -1.63 -10.87 16.50
N ALA A 406 -2.25 -9.93 17.22
CA ALA A 406 -3.47 -10.19 18.00
C ALA A 406 -4.61 -10.85 17.19
N HIS A 407 -4.86 -10.39 15.97
CA HIS A 407 -5.92 -10.93 15.10
C HIS A 407 -5.65 -12.39 14.68
N LEU A 408 -4.39 -12.74 14.39
CA LEU A 408 -3.96 -14.10 14.09
C LEU A 408 -3.96 -14.99 15.34
N ALA A 409 -3.51 -14.45 16.48
CA ALA A 409 -3.52 -15.16 17.75
C ALA A 409 -4.95 -15.53 18.18
N ALA A 410 -5.90 -14.61 17.98
CA ALA A 410 -7.31 -14.84 18.24
C ALA A 410 -7.90 -15.93 17.33
N ALA A 411 -7.50 -15.98 16.06
CA ALA A 411 -7.96 -16.97 15.09
C ALA A 411 -7.37 -18.37 15.34
N MET A 412 -6.09 -18.44 15.73
CA MET A 412 -5.40 -19.70 16.03
C MET A 412 -5.60 -20.18 17.47
N GLY A 413 -6.19 -19.35 18.34
CA GLY A 413 -6.39 -19.64 19.75
C GLY A 413 -5.10 -19.70 20.58
N ARG A 414 -3.98 -19.21 20.04
CA ARG A 414 -2.63 -19.29 20.63
C ARG A 414 -1.84 -18.04 20.29
N GLN A 415 -1.10 -17.52 21.26
CA GLN A 415 -0.22 -16.36 21.03
C GLN A 415 1.08 -16.73 20.31
N GLU A 416 1.57 -17.95 20.54
CA GLU A 416 2.81 -18.44 19.94
C GLU A 416 2.58 -19.80 19.28
N VAL A 417 3.04 -19.94 18.05
CA VAL A 417 2.95 -21.17 17.24
C VAL A 417 4.26 -21.40 16.50
N PRO A 418 4.61 -22.65 16.15
CA PRO A 418 5.68 -22.89 15.19
C PRO A 418 5.33 -22.31 13.80
N ALA A 419 6.33 -21.78 13.09
CA ALA A 419 6.13 -21.22 11.74
C ALA A 419 5.45 -22.21 10.77
N ARG A 420 5.80 -23.50 10.84
CA ARG A 420 5.13 -24.56 10.05
C ARG A 420 3.63 -24.71 10.32
N GLU A 421 3.17 -24.37 11.51
CA GLU A 421 1.75 -24.43 11.88
C GLU A 421 1.00 -23.31 11.17
N LEU A 422 1.51 -22.07 11.20
CA LEU A 422 0.94 -20.97 10.42
C LEU A 422 0.92 -21.29 8.91
N ALA A 423 2.02 -21.85 8.38
CA ALA A 423 2.14 -22.23 6.98
C ALA A 423 1.00 -23.17 6.49
N ARG A 424 0.58 -24.09 7.36
CA ARG A 424 -0.48 -25.07 7.04
C ARG A 424 -1.87 -24.47 7.12
N ASN A 425 -2.08 -23.48 7.98
CA ASN A 425 -3.42 -22.99 8.33
C ASN A 425 -3.78 -21.65 7.67
N TRP A 426 -2.82 -20.84 7.21
CA TRP A 426 -3.10 -19.46 6.79
C TRP A 426 -4.17 -19.34 5.69
N ARG A 427 -4.22 -20.30 4.76
CA ARG A 427 -5.23 -20.32 3.68
C ARG A 427 -6.63 -20.57 4.21
N ASP A 428 -6.75 -21.53 5.12
CA ASP A 428 -8.04 -21.88 5.73
C ASP A 428 -8.51 -20.71 6.59
N LEU A 429 -7.62 -20.07 7.34
CA LEU A 429 -7.91 -18.85 8.10
C LEU A 429 -8.45 -17.72 7.19
N ALA A 430 -7.76 -17.44 6.08
CA ALA A 430 -8.18 -16.42 5.13
C ALA A 430 -9.52 -16.76 4.45
N ALA A 431 -9.70 -18.03 4.05
CA ALA A 431 -10.93 -18.50 3.42
C ALA A 431 -12.11 -18.45 4.40
N ASP A 432 -11.90 -18.84 5.65
CA ASP A 432 -12.91 -18.81 6.71
C ASP A 432 -13.34 -17.38 7.05
N ALA A 433 -12.36 -16.46 7.13
CA ALA A 433 -12.61 -15.04 7.32
C ALA A 433 -13.40 -14.44 6.14
N THR A 434 -13.02 -14.78 4.91
CA THR A 434 -13.75 -14.35 3.70
C THR A 434 -15.22 -14.81 3.75
N ARG A 435 -15.46 -16.10 4.04
CA ARG A 435 -16.82 -16.64 4.11
C ARG A 435 -17.64 -15.97 5.20
N ARG A 436 -17.08 -15.78 6.40
CA ARG A 436 -17.78 -15.07 7.49
C ARG A 436 -18.12 -13.63 7.13
N LEU A 437 -17.21 -12.90 6.49
CA LEU A 437 -17.50 -11.53 6.06
C LEU A 437 -18.65 -11.49 5.04
N GLU A 438 -18.69 -12.40 4.09
CA GLU A 438 -19.82 -12.50 3.15
C GLU A 438 -21.12 -12.88 3.88
N ASP A 439 -21.10 -13.87 4.77
CA ASP A 439 -22.26 -14.25 5.60
C ASP A 439 -22.77 -13.04 6.40
N PHE A 440 -21.87 -12.21 6.94
CA PHE A 440 -22.23 -11.05 7.74
C PHE A 440 -22.94 -9.94 6.96
N ARG A 441 -22.96 -9.99 5.62
CA ARG A 441 -23.77 -9.07 4.80
C ARG A 441 -25.26 -9.40 4.88
N ASP A 442 -25.60 -10.63 5.27
CA ASP A 442 -26.96 -11.08 5.54
C ASP A 442 -27.28 -10.96 7.04
N ASP A 443 -28.43 -10.35 7.35
CA ASP A 443 -28.80 -10.06 8.74
C ASP A 443 -29.11 -11.32 9.56
N ASP A 444 -29.72 -12.32 8.94
CA ASP A 444 -30.09 -13.57 9.60
C ASP A 444 -28.85 -14.43 9.84
N ALA A 445 -27.97 -14.56 8.84
CA ALA A 445 -26.71 -15.28 8.98
C ALA A 445 -25.79 -14.64 10.04
N ARG A 446 -25.73 -13.31 10.10
CA ARG A 446 -24.99 -12.58 11.14
C ARG A 446 -25.60 -12.84 12.53
N LEU A 447 -26.92 -12.80 12.68
CA LEU A 447 -27.60 -13.11 13.95
C LEU A 447 -27.38 -14.56 14.39
N ASP A 448 -27.42 -15.51 13.46
CA ASP A 448 -27.16 -16.93 13.71
C ASP A 448 -25.71 -17.16 14.17
N TRP A 449 -24.75 -16.48 13.56
CA TRP A 449 -23.38 -16.48 14.07
C TRP A 449 -23.31 -15.91 15.50
N GLN A 450 -23.93 -14.75 15.75
CA GLN A 450 -23.92 -14.12 17.07
C GLN A 450 -24.50 -15.05 18.15
N ARG A 451 -25.63 -15.73 17.88
CA ARG A 451 -26.24 -16.69 18.80
C ARG A 451 -25.34 -17.90 19.09
N ARG A 452 -24.66 -18.43 18.08
CA ARG A 452 -23.74 -19.57 18.22
C ARG A 452 -22.44 -19.21 18.92
N SER A 453 -21.88 -18.03 18.62
CA SER A 453 -20.57 -17.60 19.11
C SER A 453 -20.63 -16.85 20.44
N LEU A 454 -21.79 -16.29 20.82
CA LEU A 454 -21.98 -15.54 22.06
C LEU A 454 -23.18 -16.06 22.88
N PRO A 455 -23.29 -17.38 23.12
CA PRO A 455 -24.50 -17.99 23.70
C PRO A 455 -24.84 -17.41 25.08
N ASP A 456 -23.85 -17.14 25.93
CA ASP A 456 -24.05 -16.60 27.27
C ASP A 456 -24.66 -15.19 27.25
N LEU A 457 -24.27 -14.36 26.27
CA LEU A 457 -24.81 -13.01 26.12
C LEU A 457 -26.27 -13.04 25.65
N PHE A 458 -26.62 -13.97 24.75
CA PHE A 458 -28.01 -14.15 24.32
C PHE A 458 -28.89 -14.74 25.41
N ALA A 459 -28.39 -15.73 26.17
CA ALA A 459 -29.11 -16.27 27.32
C ALA A 459 -29.40 -15.16 28.35
N ARG A 460 -28.42 -14.28 28.61
CA ARG A 460 -28.61 -13.12 29.48
C ARG A 460 -29.60 -12.11 28.90
N LEU A 461 -29.57 -11.87 27.60
CA LEU A 461 -30.50 -10.98 26.92
C LEU A 461 -31.95 -11.48 27.05
N ASP A 462 -32.17 -12.77 26.80
CA ASP A 462 -33.47 -13.43 26.91
C ASP A 462 -33.99 -13.39 28.36
N ALA A 463 -33.11 -13.63 29.35
CA ALA A 463 -33.45 -13.52 30.76
C ALA A 463 -33.84 -12.09 31.17
N LEU A 464 -33.09 -11.08 30.70
CA LEU A 464 -33.38 -9.67 30.94
C LEU A 464 -34.69 -9.25 30.26
N ASP A 465 -34.98 -9.76 29.07
CA ASP A 465 -36.24 -9.50 28.36
C ASP A 465 -37.45 -10.13 29.06
N ALA A 466 -37.33 -11.37 29.50
CA ALA A 466 -38.35 -12.04 30.29
C ALA A 466 -38.63 -11.28 31.60
N ARG A 467 -37.56 -10.90 32.32
CA ARG A 467 -37.66 -10.12 33.56
C ARG A 467 -38.29 -8.75 33.34
N ARG A 468 -37.93 -8.06 32.25
CA ARG A 468 -38.52 -6.77 31.88
C ARG A 468 -40.01 -6.89 31.60
N ARG A 469 -40.45 -7.93 30.89
CA ARG A 469 -41.88 -8.19 30.62
C ARG A 469 -42.65 -8.48 31.92
N GLU A 470 -42.09 -9.29 32.81
CA GLU A 470 -42.68 -9.59 34.12
C GLU A 470 -42.85 -8.32 34.97
N LEU A 471 -41.81 -7.49 35.07
CA LEU A 471 -41.84 -6.25 35.83
C LEU A 471 -42.77 -5.20 35.22
N ALA A 472 -42.77 -5.06 33.89
CA ALA A 472 -43.63 -4.10 33.20
C ALA A 472 -45.12 -4.46 33.29
N ALA A 473 -45.46 -5.74 33.41
CA ALA A 473 -46.83 -6.16 33.68
C ALA A 473 -47.33 -5.72 35.07
N ARG A 474 -46.42 -5.49 36.03
CA ARG A 474 -46.74 -4.99 37.39
C ARG A 474 -46.73 -3.47 37.46
N ASP A 475 -45.63 -2.86 37.03
CA ASP A 475 -45.47 -1.40 36.94
C ASP A 475 -44.51 -1.05 35.78
N PRO A 476 -45.05 -0.60 34.63
CA PRO A 476 -44.26 -0.22 33.46
C PRO A 476 -43.24 0.90 33.71
N LYS A 477 -43.43 1.73 34.75
CA LYS A 477 -42.59 2.91 35.02
C LYS A 477 -41.68 2.72 36.23
N SER A 478 -41.60 1.51 36.78
CA SER A 478 -40.76 1.22 37.94
C SER A 478 -39.28 1.45 37.67
N ALA A 479 -38.52 1.76 38.73
CA ALA A 479 -37.07 1.88 38.65
C ALA A 479 -36.40 0.56 38.23
N GLU A 480 -37.04 -0.57 38.54
CA GLU A 480 -36.55 -1.92 38.18
C GLU A 480 -36.67 -2.18 36.67
N VAL A 481 -37.77 -1.77 36.03
CA VAL A 481 -37.91 -1.84 34.56
C VAL A 481 -36.84 -1.00 33.85
N ARG A 482 -36.56 0.21 34.38
CA ARG A 482 -35.48 1.07 33.85
C ARG A 482 -34.12 0.39 33.98
N ARG A 483 -33.80 -0.17 35.16
CA ARG A 483 -32.53 -0.89 35.40
C ARG A 483 -32.37 -2.09 34.46
N ALA A 484 -33.39 -2.94 34.35
CA ALA A 484 -33.37 -4.08 33.44
C ALA A 484 -33.18 -3.64 31.97
N SER A 485 -33.79 -2.52 31.57
CA SER A 485 -33.61 -1.95 30.23
C SER A 485 -32.20 -1.39 30.00
N HIS A 486 -31.56 -0.79 31.01
CA HIS A 486 -30.17 -0.35 30.92
C HIS A 486 -29.20 -1.55 30.81
N GLU A 487 -29.42 -2.59 31.61
CA GLU A 487 -28.62 -3.82 31.53
C GLU A 487 -28.80 -4.54 30.19
N HIS A 488 -30.03 -4.57 29.66
CA HIS A 488 -30.32 -5.13 28.34
C HIS A 488 -29.55 -4.39 27.24
N LYS A 489 -29.58 -3.05 27.24
CA LYS A 489 -28.77 -2.23 26.32
C LYS A 489 -27.28 -2.45 26.49
N ALA A 490 -26.78 -2.63 27.72
CA ALA A 490 -25.38 -2.91 27.99
C ALA A 490 -24.95 -4.27 27.40
N VAL A 491 -25.78 -5.31 27.53
CA VAL A 491 -25.53 -6.62 26.91
C VAL A 491 -25.57 -6.52 25.39
N GLN A 492 -26.53 -5.79 24.81
CA GLN A 492 -26.55 -5.53 23.37
C GLN A 492 -25.29 -4.81 22.88
N SER A 493 -24.80 -3.82 23.62
CA SER A 493 -23.55 -3.12 23.31
C SER A 493 -22.36 -4.08 23.32
N GLN A 494 -22.29 -5.02 24.26
CA GLN A 494 -21.25 -6.06 24.28
C GLN A 494 -21.33 -6.97 23.05
N ILE A 495 -22.52 -7.38 22.61
CA ILE A 495 -22.70 -8.20 21.39
C ILE A 495 -22.19 -7.42 20.16
N LEU A 496 -22.51 -6.12 20.07
CA LEU A 496 -22.05 -5.27 18.97
C LEU A 496 -20.53 -5.09 18.97
N ASP A 497 -19.91 -4.83 20.13
CA ASP A 497 -18.45 -4.70 20.24
C ASP A 497 -17.75 -6.01 19.82
N ARG A 498 -18.27 -7.16 20.25
CA ARG A 498 -17.74 -8.48 19.85
C ARG A 498 -17.89 -8.73 18.36
N THR A 499 -19.00 -8.30 17.76
CA THR A 499 -19.22 -8.40 16.31
C THR A 499 -18.26 -7.49 15.55
N LEU A 500 -18.09 -6.24 15.99
CA LEU A 500 -17.15 -5.28 15.42
C LEU A 500 -15.71 -5.82 15.44
N ARG A 501 -15.27 -6.35 16.59
CA ARG A 501 -13.93 -6.95 16.71
C ARG A 501 -13.76 -8.16 15.81
N ARG A 502 -14.79 -9.00 15.66
CA ARG A 502 -14.74 -10.12 14.71
C ARG A 502 -14.62 -9.65 13.27
N VAL A 503 -15.39 -8.63 12.85
CA VAL A 503 -15.27 -8.04 11.51
C VAL A 503 -13.85 -7.49 11.31
N ALA A 504 -13.31 -6.78 12.30
CA ALA A 504 -11.96 -6.24 12.24
C ALA A 504 -10.90 -7.35 12.07
N ASP A 505 -10.99 -8.43 12.84
CA ASP A 505 -10.07 -9.57 12.74
C ASP A 505 -10.21 -10.27 11.38
N ASP A 506 -11.43 -10.59 10.96
CA ASP A 506 -11.69 -11.30 9.70
C ASP A 506 -11.28 -10.44 8.48
N TRP A 507 -11.41 -9.12 8.56
CA TRP A 507 -10.93 -8.21 7.52
C TRP A 507 -9.44 -8.35 7.28
N GLN A 508 -8.65 -8.44 8.35
CA GLN A 508 -7.19 -8.58 8.27
C GLN A 508 -6.79 -10.00 7.87
N LEU A 509 -7.50 -11.02 8.39
CA LEU A 509 -7.25 -12.43 8.06
C LEU A 509 -7.52 -12.73 6.58
N ARG A 510 -8.56 -12.13 5.98
CA ARG A 510 -8.88 -12.26 4.55
C ARG A 510 -7.68 -11.91 3.66
N ASP A 511 -6.90 -10.91 4.05
CA ASP A 511 -5.82 -10.34 3.27
C ASP A 511 -4.42 -10.89 3.66
N LEU A 512 -4.34 -12.02 4.36
CA LEU A 512 -3.05 -12.61 4.78
C LEU A 512 -2.08 -12.88 3.63
N ASP A 513 -2.58 -13.23 2.44
CA ASP A 513 -1.74 -13.46 1.27
C ASP A 513 -1.09 -12.18 0.71
N TYR A 514 -1.49 -10.99 1.16
CA TYR A 514 -0.74 -9.75 0.95
C TYR A 514 0.71 -9.91 1.46
N TRP A 515 0.87 -10.48 2.66
CA TRP A 515 2.16 -10.70 3.30
C TRP A 515 2.95 -11.87 2.70
N ASP A 516 2.38 -12.65 1.78
CA ASP A 516 3.04 -13.76 1.10
C ASP A 516 4.21 -13.29 0.21
N SER A 517 4.24 -12.01 -0.16
CA SER A 517 5.29 -11.42 -1.01
C SER A 517 5.53 -9.93 -0.77
N ARG A 518 5.10 -9.39 0.37
CA ARG A 518 5.27 -7.97 0.74
C ARG A 518 5.65 -7.81 2.21
N GLY A 519 6.12 -6.60 2.55
CA GLY A 519 6.56 -6.23 3.89
C GLY A 519 8.07 -6.40 4.07
N ALA A 520 8.52 -6.57 5.31
CA ALA A 520 9.94 -6.63 5.66
C ALA A 520 10.52 -8.05 5.47
N LEU A 521 10.41 -8.59 4.25
CA LEU A 521 10.72 -10.00 3.94
C LEU A 521 12.14 -10.42 4.34
N LEU A 522 13.15 -9.56 4.11
CA LEU A 522 14.55 -9.85 4.47
C LEU A 522 14.73 -10.04 5.99
N PRO A 523 14.43 -9.05 6.86
CA PRO A 523 14.61 -9.23 8.30
C PRO A 523 13.73 -10.36 8.85
N TRP A 524 12.52 -10.55 8.33
CA TRP A 524 11.68 -11.68 8.74
C TRP A 524 12.32 -13.03 8.39
N ALA A 525 12.85 -13.19 7.17
CA ALA A 525 13.52 -14.42 6.77
C ALA A 525 14.77 -14.71 7.61
N VAL A 526 15.58 -13.68 7.91
CA VAL A 526 16.74 -13.79 8.81
C VAL A 526 16.31 -14.23 10.20
N ALA A 527 15.25 -13.64 10.75
CA ALA A 527 14.73 -14.04 12.05
C ALA A 527 14.24 -15.50 12.05
N LEU A 528 13.50 -15.89 11.01
CA LEU A 528 12.89 -17.22 10.88
C LEU A 528 13.90 -18.36 10.71
N GLY A 529 14.89 -18.20 9.83
CA GLY A 529 15.81 -19.29 9.46
C GLY A 529 17.21 -18.83 9.04
N GLY A 530 17.53 -17.57 9.26
CA GLY A 530 18.81 -16.97 8.89
C GLY A 530 18.97 -16.73 7.39
N GLU A 531 20.19 -16.36 7.00
CA GLU A 531 20.56 -16.07 5.61
C GLU A 531 20.26 -17.25 4.68
N LYS A 532 20.44 -18.49 5.15
CA LYS A 532 20.08 -19.69 4.39
C LYS A 532 18.61 -19.71 3.96
N PHE A 533 17.69 -19.41 4.88
CA PHE A 533 16.26 -19.39 4.54
C PHE A 533 15.92 -18.23 3.59
N TYR A 534 16.56 -17.08 3.78
CA TYR A 534 16.43 -15.95 2.85
C TYR A 534 16.91 -16.31 1.44
N ASP A 535 18.05 -16.99 1.33
CA ASP A 535 18.59 -17.42 0.05
C ASP A 535 17.68 -18.43 -0.66
N GLU A 536 17.11 -19.37 0.09
CA GLU A 536 16.12 -20.31 -0.41
C GLU A 536 14.85 -19.59 -0.88
N LEU A 537 14.40 -18.55 -0.16
CA LEU A 537 13.26 -17.72 -0.54
C LEU A 537 13.49 -17.05 -1.89
N LEU A 538 14.65 -16.43 -2.09
CA LEU A 538 15.03 -15.78 -3.34
C LEU A 538 15.19 -16.79 -4.49
N ALA A 539 15.89 -17.91 -4.25
CA ALA A 539 16.14 -18.94 -5.28
C ALA A 539 14.85 -19.63 -5.75
N ARG A 540 13.80 -19.61 -4.93
CA ARG A 540 12.49 -20.21 -5.23
C ARG A 540 11.41 -19.18 -5.47
N ALA A 541 11.78 -17.91 -5.69
CA ALA A 541 10.86 -16.86 -6.10
C ALA A 541 10.27 -17.21 -7.47
N GLU A 542 8.97 -16.99 -7.62
CA GLU A 542 8.24 -17.25 -8.86
C GLU A 542 8.13 -15.95 -9.66
N LEU A 543 8.62 -15.99 -10.89
CA LEU A 543 8.48 -14.92 -11.87
C LEU A 543 7.40 -15.33 -12.86
N SER A 544 6.33 -14.55 -12.96
CA SER A 544 5.24 -14.81 -13.90
C SER A 544 4.92 -13.57 -14.72
N ARG A 545 4.73 -13.76 -16.03
CA ARG A 545 4.33 -12.67 -16.93
C ARG A 545 2.81 -12.55 -16.90
N GLU A 546 2.32 -11.38 -16.59
CA GLU A 546 0.92 -10.99 -16.74
C GLU A 546 0.75 -10.29 -18.08
N SER A 547 -0.28 -10.72 -18.83
CA SER A 547 -0.62 -10.11 -20.12
C SER A 547 -0.93 -8.62 -19.93
N PRO A 548 -0.58 -7.74 -20.89
CA PRO A 548 -0.98 -6.34 -20.88
C PRO A 548 -2.49 -6.13 -20.67
N GLU A 549 -3.31 -7.09 -21.13
CA GLU A 549 -4.77 -7.10 -21.01
C GLU A 549 -5.27 -7.41 -19.58
N GLY A 550 -4.37 -7.81 -18.66
CA GLY A 550 -4.70 -8.38 -17.35
C GLY A 550 -5.03 -9.88 -17.44
N ALA A 551 -5.11 -10.56 -16.30
CA ALA A 551 -5.82 -11.84 -16.27
C ALA A 551 -7.30 -11.57 -16.61
N ALA A 552 -7.86 -12.26 -17.60
CA ALA A 552 -9.31 -12.32 -17.73
C ALA A 552 -9.87 -12.83 -16.38
N PRO A 553 -10.88 -12.16 -15.80
CA PRO A 553 -11.37 -12.46 -14.46
C PRO A 553 -11.78 -13.92 -14.28
#